data_AF-A0A3P7SYP1-F1
#
_entry.id   AF-A0A3P7SYP1-F1
#
_cell.length_a   1.000
_cell.length_b   1.000
_cell.length_c   1.000
_cell.angle_alpha   90.00
_cell.angle_beta   90.00
_cell.angle_gamma   90.00
#
_symmetry.space_group_name_H-M   'P 1'
#
loop_
_entity.id
_entity.type
_entity.pdbx_description
1 polymer ?
#
loop_
_entity_poly.entity_id
_entity_poly.type
_entity_poly.pdbx_seq_one_letter_code
_entity_poly.pdbx_strand_id
1 'polypeptide(L)'
;MLHNVTIMDEENLQISSKNSHRSFKLLVRDEIFLIDAEWLSKLSPIFAKILEEKDFENGELLREIVDESSADIADFLQCLKNFCNINNENFKTIIRLAKKYQIECLINACENYIRNQCDINMKANEALSMLIIAFEEHLKKDTIKKLIERIAHEDKTNLQRMKIGRVLNPQVYFSFFHFFANLNVTKINEIKTMNKHLLKQVRNKIQYKRAQCDFCKKITDSAFCEGCKLHLCHSHWTNNECVSDYANQILNDLKSNLVEFEWNE
;
A
#
# COMPACT_ATOMS: atom_id res chain seq x y z
N MET A 1 -9.63 37.74 -16.75
CA MET A 1 -10.15 37.91 -15.38
C MET A 1 -9.57 36.76 -14.58
N LEU A 2 -8.65 37.03 -13.65
CA LEU A 2 -8.03 36.01 -12.81
C LEU A 2 -9.07 35.55 -11.78
N HIS A 3 -9.38 34.26 -11.74
CA HIS A 3 -10.26 33.70 -10.72
C HIS A 3 -9.41 33.44 -9.47
N ASN A 4 -9.67 34.16 -8.39
CA ASN A 4 -8.98 33.95 -7.11
C ASN A 4 -9.66 32.80 -6.39
N VAL A 5 -8.97 31.68 -6.22
CA VAL A 5 -9.45 30.56 -5.40
C VAL A 5 -8.94 30.78 -3.98
N THR A 6 -9.80 31.35 -3.13
CA THR A 6 -9.49 31.55 -1.71
C THR A 6 -9.79 30.26 -0.95
N ILE A 7 -8.76 29.46 -0.67
CA ILE A 7 -8.90 28.24 0.12
C ILE A 7 -8.66 28.58 1.62
N MET A 8 -9.51 29.40 2.21
CA MET A 8 -9.46 29.74 3.66
C MET A 8 -10.63 29.08 4.41
N ASP A 9 -10.36 28.56 5.62
CA ASP A 9 -11.41 28.08 6.54
C ASP A 9 -11.78 29.19 7.53
N GLU A 10 -13.08 29.41 7.74
CA GLU A 10 -13.62 30.42 8.65
C GLU A 10 -13.19 30.21 10.12
N GLU A 11 -12.79 29.00 10.52
CA GLU A 11 -12.40 28.72 11.90
C GLU A 11 -11.07 29.37 12.32
N ASN A 12 -10.18 29.71 11.37
CA ASN A 12 -8.94 30.42 11.68
C ASN A 12 -9.11 31.96 11.75
N LEU A 13 -10.28 32.49 11.35
CA LEU A 13 -10.54 33.94 11.38
C LEU A 13 -10.74 34.49 12.80
N GLN A 14 -11.09 33.66 13.80
CA GLN A 14 -11.41 34.17 15.14
C GLN A 14 -10.22 34.32 16.11
N ILE A 15 -9.07 33.68 15.85
CA ILE A 15 -7.94 33.73 16.80
C ILE A 15 -6.88 34.78 16.40
N SER A 16 -6.90 35.29 15.17
CA SER A 16 -5.74 36.02 14.62
C SER A 16 -5.97 37.52 14.35
N SER A 17 -6.54 38.25 15.31
CA SER A 17 -6.62 39.72 15.21
C SER A 17 -5.29 40.44 15.53
N LYS A 18 -4.16 39.74 15.71
CA LYS A 18 -2.87 40.37 16.05
C LYS A 18 -1.59 39.84 15.39
N ASN A 19 -1.61 38.83 14.54
CA ASN A 19 -0.44 38.46 13.75
C ASN A 19 -0.75 38.65 12.27
N SER A 20 0.04 39.50 11.61
CA SER A 20 -0.02 39.72 10.17
C SER A 20 0.18 38.39 9.44
N HIS A 21 -0.89 37.66 9.11
CA HIS A 21 -0.81 36.52 8.23
C HIS A 21 -0.29 37.02 6.89
N ARG A 22 1.00 36.77 6.62
CA ARG A 22 1.60 37.07 5.33
C ARG A 22 0.97 36.10 4.34
N SER A 23 0.10 36.61 3.47
CA SER A 23 -0.51 35.80 2.41
C SER A 23 0.55 35.44 1.37
N PHE A 24 0.68 34.15 1.07
CA PHE A 24 1.51 33.62 0.01
C PHE A 24 0.63 33.33 -1.22
N LYS A 25 1.00 33.89 -2.37
CA LYS A 25 0.27 33.72 -3.63
C LYS A 25 1.01 32.70 -4.49
N LEU A 26 0.33 31.59 -4.82
CA LEU A 26 0.80 30.68 -5.86
C LEU A 26 0.07 30.98 -7.16
N LEU A 27 0.79 31.43 -8.18
CA LEU A 27 0.29 31.54 -9.54
C LEU A 27 0.52 30.21 -10.25
N VAL A 28 -0.55 29.55 -10.69
CA VAL A 28 -0.48 28.28 -11.43
C VAL A 28 -1.27 28.47 -12.71
N ARG A 29 -0.57 28.60 -13.83
CA ARG A 29 -1.17 29.01 -15.11
C ARG A 29 -1.91 30.35 -14.96
N ASP A 30 -3.23 30.34 -15.03
CA ASP A 30 -4.12 31.50 -14.97
C ASP A 30 -4.91 31.62 -13.66
N GLU A 31 -4.62 30.75 -12.67
CA GLU A 31 -5.26 30.77 -11.35
C GLU A 31 -4.28 31.18 -10.25
N ILE A 32 -4.78 31.96 -9.27
CA ILE A 32 -4.02 32.36 -8.09
C ILE A 32 -4.62 31.69 -6.86
N PHE A 33 -3.80 30.92 -6.17
CA PHE A 33 -4.13 30.29 -4.89
C PHE A 33 -3.56 31.14 -3.75
N LEU A 34 -4.43 31.54 -2.82
CA LEU A 34 -4.05 32.27 -1.61
C LEU A 34 -3.87 31.29 -0.45
N ILE A 35 -2.66 31.23 0.09
CA ILE A 35 -2.29 30.29 1.16
C ILE A 35 -1.65 31.05 2.32
N ASP A 36 -1.86 30.56 3.54
CA ASP A 36 -1.12 31.03 4.71
C ASP A 36 0.33 30.56 4.63
N ALA A 37 1.24 31.53 4.47
CA ALA A 37 2.68 31.28 4.40
C ALA A 37 3.22 30.55 5.64
N GLU A 38 2.75 30.91 6.83
CA GLU A 38 3.25 30.34 8.09
C GLU A 38 2.77 28.91 8.29
N TRP A 39 1.55 28.61 7.84
CA TRP A 39 1.05 27.23 7.84
C TRP A 39 1.83 26.36 6.85
N LEU A 40 2.03 26.83 5.62
CA LEU A 40 2.70 26.05 4.58
C LEU A 40 4.19 25.84 4.88
N SER A 41 4.87 26.83 5.46
CA SER A 41 6.28 26.72 5.88
C SER A 41 6.50 25.65 6.95
N LYS A 42 5.54 25.49 7.88
CA LYS A 42 5.60 24.45 8.90
C LYS A 42 5.45 23.04 8.32
N LEU A 43 4.74 22.90 7.19
CA LEU A 43 4.48 21.61 6.55
C LEU A 43 5.58 21.19 5.57
N SER A 44 6.28 22.16 4.97
CA SER A 44 7.24 21.93 3.92
C SER A 44 8.52 22.72 4.15
N PRO A 45 9.68 22.05 4.29
CA PRO A 45 10.96 22.74 4.37
C PRO A 45 11.29 23.50 3.08
N ILE A 46 10.75 23.05 1.94
CA ILE A 46 10.88 23.75 0.66
C ILE A 46 10.16 25.10 0.76
N PHE A 47 8.89 25.14 1.18
CA PHE A 47 8.18 26.41 1.32
C PHE A 47 8.75 27.29 2.44
N ALA A 48 9.29 26.72 3.52
CA ALA A 48 9.99 27.48 4.55
C ALA A 48 11.19 28.27 3.97
N LYS A 49 12.06 27.59 3.20
CA LYS A 49 13.20 28.23 2.56
C LYS A 49 12.78 29.33 1.58
N ILE A 50 11.72 29.09 0.82
CA ILE A 50 11.18 30.05 -0.14
C ILE A 50 10.71 31.33 0.54
N LEU A 51 10.14 31.22 1.74
CA LEU A 51 9.64 32.36 2.50
C LEU A 51 10.75 33.11 3.25
N GLU A 52 11.93 32.51 3.42
CA GLU A 52 13.12 33.18 3.95
C GLU A 52 13.85 34.02 2.88
N GLU A 53 13.75 33.63 1.61
CA GLU A 53 14.28 34.39 0.47
C GLU A 53 13.55 35.74 0.42
N LYS A 54 14.32 36.84 0.56
CA LYS A 54 13.82 38.20 0.86
C LYS A 54 13.07 38.89 -0.28
N ASP A 55 12.68 38.18 -1.33
CA ASP A 55 12.07 38.73 -2.54
C ASP A 55 10.55 38.98 -2.35
N PHE A 56 10.21 39.68 -1.27
CA PHE A 56 8.88 40.23 -1.06
C PHE A 56 8.80 41.58 -1.78
N GLU A 57 8.46 41.58 -3.07
CA GLU A 57 8.03 42.82 -3.71
C GLU A 57 6.70 43.28 -3.11
N ASN A 58 6.66 44.48 -2.53
CA ASN A 58 5.48 45.10 -1.93
C ASN A 58 4.79 44.31 -0.80
N GLY A 59 5.54 43.43 -0.12
CA GLY A 59 5.04 42.67 1.03
C GLY A 59 4.20 41.44 0.69
N GLU A 60 4.00 41.14 -0.59
CA GLU A 60 3.34 39.92 -1.06
C GLU A 60 4.37 39.01 -1.74
N LEU A 61 4.40 37.74 -1.36
CA LEU A 61 5.27 36.76 -2.02
C LEU A 61 4.44 36.00 -3.04
N LEU A 62 4.71 36.27 -4.32
CA LEU A 62 4.12 35.59 -5.47
C LEU A 62 5.11 34.57 -6.02
N ARG A 63 4.71 33.32 -6.12
CA ARG A 63 5.51 32.27 -6.76
C ARG A 63 4.74 31.61 -7.88
N GLU A 64 5.35 31.55 -9.05
CA GLU A 64 4.79 30.87 -10.21
C GLU A 64 5.18 29.39 -10.22
N ILE A 65 4.20 28.51 -10.44
CA ILE A 65 4.39 27.08 -10.69
C ILE A 65 3.97 26.82 -12.13
N VAL A 66 4.96 26.57 -12.99
CA VAL A 66 4.75 26.40 -14.44
C VAL A 66 4.58 24.94 -14.87
N ASP A 67 5.01 24.01 -14.04
CA ASP A 67 5.10 22.59 -14.37
C ASP A 67 3.91 21.74 -13.85
N GLU A 68 2.90 22.38 -13.27
CA GLU A 68 1.69 21.73 -12.75
C GLU A 68 0.41 22.33 -13.33
N SER A 69 -0.70 21.59 -13.24
CA SER A 69 -2.03 22.14 -13.55
C SER A 69 -2.65 22.80 -12.32
N SER A 70 -3.55 23.77 -12.54
CA SER A 70 -4.30 24.39 -11.45
C SER A 70 -5.15 23.36 -10.70
N ALA A 71 -5.75 22.40 -11.40
CA ALA A 71 -6.51 21.29 -10.81
C ALA A 71 -5.65 20.42 -9.87
N ASP A 72 -4.43 20.05 -10.30
CA ASP A 72 -3.53 19.23 -9.46
C ASP A 72 -3.14 19.97 -8.17
N ILE A 73 -2.88 21.28 -8.26
CA ILE A 73 -2.56 22.11 -7.09
C ILE A 73 -3.78 22.30 -6.19
N ALA A 74 -4.98 22.47 -6.77
CA ALA A 74 -6.21 22.55 -6.00
C ALA A 74 -6.46 21.25 -5.19
N ASP A 75 -6.36 20.09 -5.83
CA ASP A 75 -6.50 18.78 -5.18
C ASP A 75 -5.44 18.60 -4.09
N PHE A 76 -4.20 18.98 -4.35
CA PHE A 76 -3.10 18.94 -3.38
C PHE A 76 -3.39 19.79 -2.13
N LEU A 77 -3.81 21.05 -2.31
CA LEU A 77 -4.15 21.94 -1.21
C LEU A 77 -5.37 21.44 -0.43
N GLN A 78 -6.37 20.88 -1.13
CA GLN A 78 -7.54 20.28 -0.50
C GLN A 78 -7.20 19.03 0.32
N CYS A 79 -6.28 18.19 -0.16
CA CYS A 79 -5.77 17.04 0.58
C CYS A 79 -4.90 17.46 1.77
N LEU A 80 -4.12 18.54 1.67
CA LEU A 80 -3.34 19.06 2.81
C LEU A 80 -4.23 19.50 3.98
N LYS A 81 -5.41 20.05 3.68
CA LYS A 81 -6.39 20.41 4.71
C LYS A 81 -7.08 19.19 5.30
N ASN A 82 -7.45 18.24 4.45
CA ASN A 82 -8.17 17.05 4.87
C ASN A 82 -7.70 15.81 4.08
N PHE A 83 -6.94 14.96 4.77
CA PHE A 83 -6.40 13.72 4.19
C PHE A 83 -7.48 12.73 3.73
N CYS A 84 -8.73 12.86 4.17
CA CYS A 84 -9.85 12.03 3.70
C CYS A 84 -10.18 12.25 2.22
N ASN A 85 -9.70 13.33 1.61
CA ASN A 85 -9.91 13.62 0.19
C ASN A 85 -8.99 12.81 -0.74
N ILE A 86 -8.02 12.07 -0.19
CA ILE A 86 -7.17 11.17 -0.97
C ILE A 86 -8.01 9.99 -1.48
N ASN A 87 -7.96 9.73 -2.79
CA ASN A 87 -8.71 8.69 -3.46
C ASN A 87 -7.91 8.09 -4.64
N ASN A 88 -8.45 7.06 -5.30
CA ASN A 88 -7.78 6.38 -6.42
C ASN A 88 -7.40 7.29 -7.59
N GLU A 89 -8.16 8.37 -7.82
CA GLU A 89 -8.00 9.27 -8.98
C GLU A 89 -6.89 10.29 -8.72
N ASN A 90 -6.86 10.88 -7.53
CA ASN A 90 -5.86 11.90 -7.19
C ASN A 90 -4.58 11.33 -6.56
N PHE A 91 -4.58 10.08 -6.06
CA PHE A 91 -3.46 9.48 -5.30
C PHE A 91 -2.09 9.75 -5.94
N LYS A 92 -1.96 9.51 -7.25
CA LYS A 92 -0.70 9.71 -8.00
C LYS A 92 -0.22 11.16 -7.92
N THR A 93 -1.11 12.11 -8.18
CA THR A 93 -0.81 13.54 -8.13
C THR A 93 -0.42 13.94 -6.71
N ILE A 94 -1.21 13.54 -5.72
CA ILE A 94 -0.98 13.91 -4.31
C ILE A 94 0.37 13.41 -3.82
N ILE A 95 0.72 12.14 -4.05
CA ILE A 95 1.99 11.60 -3.55
C ILE A 95 3.20 12.23 -4.23
N ARG A 96 3.11 12.46 -5.56
CA ARG A 96 4.16 13.11 -6.34
C ARG A 96 4.41 14.54 -5.85
N LEU A 97 3.35 15.32 -5.64
CA LEU A 97 3.46 16.69 -5.12
C LEU A 97 3.94 16.70 -3.66
N ALA A 98 3.47 15.76 -2.83
CA ALA A 98 3.94 15.62 -1.45
C ALA A 98 5.44 15.31 -1.39
N LYS A 99 5.96 14.48 -2.30
CA LYS A 99 7.40 14.20 -2.44
C LYS A 99 8.17 15.41 -2.97
N LYS A 100 7.67 16.05 -4.04
CA LYS A 100 8.27 17.26 -4.65
C LYS A 100 8.45 18.39 -3.63
N TYR A 101 7.43 18.62 -2.80
CA TYR A 101 7.44 19.66 -1.77
C TYR A 101 7.83 19.14 -0.37
N GLN A 102 8.27 17.88 -0.26
CA GLN A 102 8.75 17.27 0.99
C GLN A 102 7.78 17.39 2.18
N ILE A 103 6.48 17.16 1.94
CA ILE A 103 5.45 17.24 2.98
C ILE A 103 5.24 15.85 3.59
N GLU A 104 5.97 15.58 4.68
CA GLU A 104 6.01 14.26 5.31
C GLU A 104 4.65 13.78 5.81
N CYS A 105 3.83 14.67 6.40
CA CYS A 105 2.51 14.30 6.89
C CYS A 105 1.58 13.82 5.75
N LEU A 106 1.67 14.41 4.56
CA LEU A 106 0.88 14.03 3.40
C LEU A 106 1.41 12.74 2.74
N ILE A 107 2.73 12.54 2.72
CA ILE A 107 3.33 11.25 2.31
C ILE A 107 2.81 10.13 3.20
N ASN A 108 2.85 10.32 4.53
CA ASN A 108 2.34 9.34 5.49
C ASN A 108 0.83 9.13 5.33
N ALA A 109 0.06 10.17 5.01
CA ALA A 109 -1.38 10.05 4.71
C ALA A 109 -1.65 9.19 3.48
N CYS A 110 -0.86 9.34 2.40
CA CYS A 110 -0.96 8.50 1.20
C CYS A 110 -0.63 7.03 1.52
N GLU A 111 0.42 6.77 2.31
CA GLU A 111 0.74 5.40 2.74
C GLU A 111 -0.36 4.79 3.62
N ASN A 112 -0.96 5.59 4.51
CA ASN A 112 -2.08 5.18 5.34
C ASN A 112 -3.34 4.93 4.51
N TYR A 113 -3.57 5.70 3.46
CA TYR A 113 -4.67 5.48 2.52
C TYR A 113 -4.56 4.08 1.90
N ILE A 114 -3.39 3.70 1.39
CA ILE A 114 -3.14 2.33 0.91
C ILE A 114 -3.37 1.33 2.05
N ARG A 115 -2.78 1.55 3.23
CA ARG A 115 -2.90 0.57 4.33
C ARG A 115 -4.35 0.30 4.75
N ASN A 116 -5.20 1.33 4.72
CA ASN A 116 -6.58 1.27 5.20
C ASN A 116 -7.58 0.87 4.10
N GLN A 117 -7.30 1.17 2.82
CA GLN A 117 -8.21 0.89 1.71
C GLN A 117 -7.80 -0.33 0.87
N CYS A 118 -6.55 -0.78 0.95
CA CYS A 118 -6.03 -1.94 0.22
C CYS A 118 -6.47 -3.26 0.85
N ASP A 119 -7.78 -3.42 1.04
CA ASP A 119 -8.43 -4.68 1.36
C ASP A 119 -9.16 -5.24 0.11
N ILE A 120 -9.89 -6.34 0.27
CA ILE A 120 -10.54 -7.10 -0.83
C ILE A 120 -11.42 -6.21 -1.74
N ASN A 121 -11.87 -5.06 -1.26
CA ASN A 121 -12.71 -4.12 -2.00
C ASN A 121 -11.98 -3.35 -3.13
N MET A 122 -10.66 -3.15 -3.02
CA MET A 122 -9.88 -2.50 -4.08
C MET A 122 -9.77 -3.46 -5.27
N LYS A 123 -10.01 -2.99 -6.49
CA LYS A 123 -9.88 -3.86 -7.68
C LYS A 123 -8.42 -4.18 -7.95
N ALA A 124 -8.14 -5.36 -8.51
CA ALA A 124 -6.78 -5.79 -8.83
C ALA A 124 -6.00 -4.80 -9.71
N ASN A 125 -6.67 -4.22 -10.71
CA ASN A 125 -6.05 -3.21 -11.60
C ASN A 125 -5.74 -1.90 -10.86
N GLU A 126 -6.57 -1.49 -9.91
CA GLU A 126 -6.32 -0.30 -9.08
C GLU A 126 -5.12 -0.56 -8.16
N ALA A 127 -5.07 -1.73 -7.52
CA ALA A 127 -3.93 -2.14 -6.71
C ALA A 127 -2.63 -2.21 -7.52
N LEU A 128 -2.68 -2.69 -8.78
CA LEU A 128 -1.52 -2.70 -9.67
C LEU A 128 -1.08 -1.27 -10.04
N SER A 129 -2.00 -0.39 -10.39
CA SER A 129 -1.68 1.02 -10.66
C SER A 129 -1.05 1.70 -9.45
N MET A 130 -1.59 1.48 -8.25
CA MET A 130 -1.00 1.99 -7.02
C MET A 130 0.36 1.36 -6.71
N LEU A 131 0.57 0.09 -7.03
CA LEU A 131 1.86 -0.58 -6.85
C LEU A 131 2.95 0.09 -7.69
N ILE A 132 2.64 0.38 -8.97
CA ILE A 132 3.56 1.08 -9.87
C ILE A 132 3.95 2.44 -9.27
N ILE A 133 2.96 3.23 -8.88
CA ILE A 133 3.17 4.56 -8.29
C ILE A 133 3.96 4.43 -6.97
N ALA A 134 3.61 3.49 -6.10
CA ALA A 134 4.26 3.31 -4.81
C ALA A 134 5.75 2.96 -4.96
N PHE A 135 6.12 2.22 -6.00
CA PHE A 135 7.50 1.94 -6.32
C PHE A 135 8.22 3.14 -6.97
N GLU A 136 7.58 3.80 -7.94
CA GLU A 136 8.13 5.01 -8.60
C GLU A 136 8.43 6.13 -7.60
N GLU A 137 7.57 6.30 -6.60
CA GLU A 137 7.66 7.34 -5.57
C GLU A 137 8.41 6.89 -4.30
N HIS A 138 9.01 5.69 -4.34
CA HIS A 138 9.78 5.09 -3.25
C HIS A 138 9.06 5.14 -1.89
N LEU A 139 7.85 4.56 -1.83
CA LEU A 139 7.10 4.41 -0.58
C LEU A 139 7.68 3.30 0.29
N LYS A 140 7.29 3.29 1.57
CA LYS A 140 7.75 2.27 2.53
C LYS A 140 7.44 0.86 2.06
N LYS A 141 8.36 -0.06 2.38
CA LYS A 141 8.28 -1.49 2.06
C LYS A 141 6.96 -2.14 2.50
N ASP A 142 6.43 -1.77 3.67
CA ASP A 142 5.17 -2.32 4.17
C ASP A 142 3.95 -1.91 3.32
N THR A 143 3.96 -0.69 2.77
CA THR A 143 2.93 -0.19 1.86
C THR A 143 2.93 -0.97 0.55
N ILE A 144 4.13 -1.16 -0.02
CA ILE A 144 4.34 -1.99 -1.22
C ILE A 144 3.89 -3.43 -0.96
N LYS A 145 4.31 -4.02 0.16
CA LYS A 145 3.95 -5.38 0.55
C LYS A 145 2.43 -5.57 0.62
N LYS A 146 1.70 -4.63 1.21
CA LYS A 146 0.23 -4.68 1.31
C LYS A 146 -0.45 -4.70 -0.07
N LEU A 147 0.06 -3.92 -1.03
CA LEU A 147 -0.44 -3.92 -2.42
C LEU A 147 -0.15 -5.25 -3.13
N ILE A 148 1.06 -5.80 -2.95
CA ILE A 148 1.42 -7.10 -3.53
C ILE A 148 0.55 -8.21 -2.93
N GLU A 149 0.35 -8.21 -1.60
CA GLU A 149 -0.53 -9.15 -0.93
C GLU A 149 -1.96 -9.07 -1.49
N ARG A 150 -2.50 -7.86 -1.70
CA ARG A 150 -3.82 -7.71 -2.32
C ARG A 150 -3.89 -8.31 -3.71
N ILE A 151 -2.88 -8.06 -4.56
CA ILE A 151 -2.82 -8.64 -5.92
C ILE A 151 -2.68 -10.17 -5.86
N ALA A 152 -1.93 -10.70 -4.89
CA ALA A 152 -1.71 -12.14 -4.72
C ALA A 152 -2.95 -12.96 -4.34
N HIS A 153 -4.01 -12.30 -3.88
CA HIS A 153 -5.31 -12.96 -3.64
C HIS A 153 -6.12 -13.18 -4.93
N GLU A 154 -5.71 -12.59 -6.05
CA GLU A 154 -6.36 -12.81 -7.33
C GLU A 154 -6.06 -14.20 -7.87
N ASP A 155 -7.03 -14.77 -8.59
CA ASP A 155 -6.84 -16.06 -9.24
C ASP A 155 -5.79 -15.98 -10.37
N LYS A 156 -5.29 -17.15 -10.77
CA LYS A 156 -4.26 -17.26 -11.82
C LYS A 156 -4.72 -16.64 -13.15
N THR A 157 -6.02 -16.74 -13.47
CA THR A 157 -6.57 -16.17 -14.72
C THR A 157 -6.56 -14.64 -14.71
N ASN A 158 -6.88 -14.01 -13.59
CA ASN A 158 -6.83 -12.56 -13.40
C ASN A 158 -5.38 -12.06 -13.41
N LEU A 159 -4.48 -12.72 -12.68
CA LEU A 159 -3.05 -12.38 -12.68
C LEU A 159 -2.44 -12.44 -14.09
N GLN A 160 -2.78 -13.46 -14.88
CA GLN A 160 -2.33 -13.56 -16.27
C GLN A 160 -2.89 -12.44 -17.17
N ARG A 161 -4.17 -12.08 -16.98
CA ARG A 161 -4.82 -10.98 -17.73
C ARG A 161 -4.21 -9.62 -17.42
N MET A 162 -3.75 -9.40 -16.19
CA MET A 162 -3.11 -8.15 -15.78
C MET A 162 -1.75 -7.92 -16.47
N LYS A 163 -1.15 -8.96 -17.08
CA LYS A 163 0.14 -8.87 -17.81
C LYS A 163 1.22 -8.15 -17.00
N ILE A 164 1.31 -8.47 -15.71
CA ILE A 164 2.14 -7.78 -14.71
C ILE A 164 3.60 -7.57 -15.21
N GLY A 165 4.18 -8.56 -15.89
CA GLY A 165 5.55 -8.46 -16.43
C GLY A 165 5.78 -7.54 -17.60
N ARG A 166 4.73 -7.01 -18.22
CA ARG A 166 4.84 -5.95 -19.24
C ARG A 166 4.60 -4.57 -18.68
N VAL A 167 3.89 -4.49 -17.56
CA VAL A 167 3.42 -3.22 -16.98
C VAL A 167 4.41 -2.72 -15.92
N LEU A 168 4.92 -3.62 -15.08
CA LEU A 168 5.93 -3.28 -14.11
C LEU A 168 7.28 -3.10 -14.81
N ASN A 169 8.04 -2.07 -14.41
CA ASN A 169 9.44 -1.98 -14.79
C ASN A 169 10.17 -3.25 -14.30
N PRO A 170 11.34 -3.62 -14.88
CA PRO A 170 12.03 -4.84 -14.50
C PRO A 170 12.32 -4.94 -12.99
N GLN A 171 12.83 -3.89 -12.35
CA GLN A 171 13.16 -3.89 -10.92
C GLN A 171 11.94 -4.14 -10.02
N VAL A 172 10.81 -3.52 -10.37
CA VAL A 172 9.53 -3.65 -9.67
C VAL A 172 8.92 -5.03 -9.91
N TYR A 173 9.00 -5.52 -11.15
CA TYR A 173 8.60 -6.87 -11.52
C TYR A 173 9.39 -7.93 -10.74
N PHE A 174 10.71 -7.78 -10.64
CA PHE A 174 11.57 -8.68 -9.87
C PHE A 174 11.19 -8.68 -8.39
N SER A 175 10.98 -7.51 -7.80
CA SER A 175 10.53 -7.37 -6.41
C SER A 175 9.16 -8.03 -6.16
N PHE A 176 8.23 -7.85 -7.10
CA PHE A 176 6.92 -8.51 -7.09
C PHE A 176 7.07 -10.04 -7.15
N PHE A 177 7.88 -10.56 -8.09
CA PHE A 177 8.10 -12.00 -8.24
C PHE A 177 8.78 -12.65 -7.04
N HIS A 178 9.80 -12.00 -6.48
CA HIS A 178 10.50 -12.49 -5.30
C HIS A 178 9.58 -12.60 -4.08
N PHE A 179 8.63 -11.66 -3.92
CA PHE A 179 7.63 -11.75 -2.86
C PHE A 179 6.74 -13.00 -3.02
N PHE A 180 6.25 -13.26 -4.23
CA PHE A 180 5.47 -14.47 -4.51
C PHE A 180 6.28 -15.75 -4.29
N ALA A 181 7.54 -15.77 -4.70
CA ALA A 181 8.44 -16.89 -4.44
C ALA A 181 8.56 -17.15 -2.93
N ASN A 182 8.77 -16.13 -2.10
CA ASN A 182 8.86 -16.26 -0.65
C ASN A 182 7.56 -16.77 0.01
N LEU A 183 6.40 -16.30 -0.45
CA LEU A 183 5.11 -16.84 -0.01
C LEU A 183 4.97 -18.33 -0.35
N ASN A 184 5.36 -18.71 -1.57
CA ASN A 184 5.36 -20.10 -2.00
C ASN A 184 6.33 -20.96 -1.18
N VAL A 185 7.54 -20.48 -0.90
CA VAL A 185 8.53 -21.18 -0.05
C VAL A 185 7.97 -21.42 1.36
N THR A 186 7.37 -20.39 1.97
CA THR A 186 6.79 -20.50 3.31
C THR A 186 5.70 -21.58 3.35
N LYS A 187 4.78 -21.54 2.38
CA LYS A 187 3.69 -22.51 2.26
C LYS A 187 4.20 -23.93 1.95
N ILE A 188 5.25 -24.06 1.14
CA ILE A 188 5.91 -25.35 0.88
C ILE A 188 6.49 -25.92 2.17
N ASN A 189 7.20 -25.10 2.95
CA ASN A 189 7.80 -25.52 4.21
C ASN A 189 6.72 -25.92 5.23
N GLU A 190 5.61 -25.19 5.31
CA GLU A 190 4.45 -25.55 6.14
C GLU A 190 3.85 -26.91 5.75
N ILE A 191 3.62 -27.16 4.46
CA ILE A 191 3.08 -28.45 4.00
C ILE A 191 4.05 -29.59 4.30
N LYS A 192 5.36 -29.36 4.14
CA LYS A 192 6.40 -30.34 4.46
C LYS A 192 6.47 -30.66 5.95
N THR A 193 6.42 -29.65 6.82
CA THR A 193 6.45 -29.86 8.29
C THR A 193 5.18 -30.55 8.79
N MET A 194 4.08 -30.43 8.06
CA MET A 194 2.82 -31.13 8.35
C MET A 194 2.74 -32.54 7.73
N ASN A 195 3.86 -33.16 7.34
CA ASN A 195 3.89 -34.48 6.66
C ASN A 195 2.90 -34.56 5.49
N LYS A 196 2.81 -33.48 4.71
CA LYS A 196 1.89 -33.34 3.57
C LYS A 196 0.40 -33.34 3.96
N HIS A 197 0.06 -33.16 5.24
CA HIS A 197 -1.32 -32.86 5.63
C HIS A 197 -1.62 -31.37 5.45
N LEU A 198 -2.81 -31.06 4.97
CA LEU A 198 -3.33 -29.69 4.88
C LEU A 198 -4.28 -29.48 6.04
N LEU A 199 -3.69 -29.14 7.18
CA LEU A 199 -4.41 -28.92 8.42
C LEU A 199 -4.89 -27.46 8.47
N LYS A 200 -6.15 -27.28 8.85
CA LYS A 200 -6.69 -25.94 9.04
C LYS A 200 -5.91 -25.19 10.13
N GLN A 201 -5.55 -23.94 9.87
CA GLN A 201 -4.83 -23.09 10.82
C GLN A 201 -5.64 -21.85 11.19
N VAL A 202 -5.42 -21.35 12.42
CA VAL A 202 -5.93 -20.08 12.92
C VAL A 202 -4.76 -19.33 13.55
N ARG A 203 -4.44 -18.12 13.07
CA ARG A 203 -3.28 -17.32 13.53
C ARG A 203 -1.97 -18.13 13.52
N ASN A 204 -1.68 -18.83 12.42
CA ASN A 204 -0.49 -19.66 12.21
C ASN A 204 -0.32 -20.82 13.21
N LYS A 205 -1.41 -21.24 13.86
CA LYS A 205 -1.43 -22.43 14.72
C LYS A 205 -2.46 -23.42 14.19
N ILE A 206 -2.12 -24.71 14.20
CA ILE A 206 -3.03 -25.78 13.79
C ILE A 206 -4.29 -25.74 14.66
N GLN A 207 -5.44 -25.75 14.01
CA GLN A 207 -6.74 -25.74 14.67
C GLN A 207 -7.09 -27.16 15.12
N TYR A 208 -6.92 -27.41 16.42
CA TYR A 208 -7.41 -28.62 17.05
C TYR A 208 -8.87 -28.46 17.50
N LYS A 209 -9.63 -29.53 17.33
CA LYS A 209 -10.99 -29.67 17.88
C LYS A 209 -11.08 -31.01 18.59
N ARG A 210 -11.93 -31.06 19.61
CA ARG A 210 -12.21 -32.31 20.32
C ARG A 210 -13.07 -33.20 19.41
N ALA A 211 -12.42 -34.17 18.78
CA ALA A 211 -13.02 -35.09 17.81
C ALA A 211 -12.37 -36.47 17.94
N GLN A 212 -13.01 -37.48 17.37
CA GLN A 212 -12.41 -38.80 17.33
C GLN A 212 -11.28 -38.82 16.30
N CYS A 213 -10.07 -39.19 16.73
CA CYS A 213 -8.99 -39.43 15.79
C CYS A 213 -9.27 -40.71 15.00
N ASP A 214 -9.20 -40.63 13.68
CA ASP A 214 -9.52 -41.73 12.78
C ASP A 214 -8.58 -42.94 12.91
N PHE A 215 -7.36 -42.74 13.40
CA PHE A 215 -6.39 -43.80 13.66
C PHE A 215 -6.47 -44.35 15.08
N CYS A 216 -6.50 -43.49 16.11
CA CYS A 216 -6.60 -43.96 17.50
C CYS A 216 -7.96 -44.61 17.81
N LYS A 217 -9.02 -44.21 17.09
CA LYS A 217 -10.43 -44.41 17.46
C LYS A 217 -10.76 -43.91 18.88
N LYS A 218 -10.01 -42.91 19.36
CA LYS A 218 -10.20 -42.23 20.65
C LYS A 218 -10.58 -40.77 20.42
N ILE A 219 -11.47 -40.25 21.26
CA ILE A 219 -11.81 -38.82 21.30
C ILE A 219 -10.63 -38.07 21.93
N THR A 220 -10.03 -37.17 21.16
CA THR A 220 -8.85 -36.40 21.56
C THR A 220 -8.81 -35.09 20.78
N ASP A 221 -7.84 -34.23 21.07
CA ASP A 221 -7.61 -33.02 20.30
C ASP A 221 -7.06 -33.43 18.92
N SER A 222 -7.90 -33.25 17.90
CA SER A 222 -7.62 -33.68 16.54
C SER A 222 -7.79 -32.53 15.56
N ALA A 223 -6.91 -32.49 14.55
CA ALA A 223 -6.98 -31.54 13.45
C ALA A 223 -7.55 -32.23 12.21
N PHE A 224 -8.37 -31.52 11.44
CA PHE A 224 -8.92 -32.03 10.18
C PHE A 224 -7.96 -31.75 9.03
N CYS A 225 -7.63 -32.78 8.27
CA CYS A 225 -6.83 -32.66 7.05
C CYS A 225 -7.73 -32.57 5.81
N GLU A 226 -7.59 -31.51 5.02
CA GLU A 226 -8.37 -31.34 3.79
C GLU A 226 -7.98 -32.34 2.69
N GLY A 227 -6.78 -32.93 2.76
CA GLY A 227 -6.30 -33.91 1.78
C GLY A 227 -6.91 -35.30 1.97
N CYS A 228 -6.66 -35.95 3.12
CA CYS A 228 -7.19 -37.28 3.40
C CYS A 228 -8.61 -37.27 4.00
N LYS A 229 -9.17 -36.09 4.32
CA LYS A 229 -10.49 -35.91 4.94
C LYS A 229 -10.64 -36.63 6.29
N LEU A 230 -9.55 -36.79 7.02
CA LEU A 230 -9.50 -37.44 8.34
C LEU A 230 -9.23 -36.44 9.47
N HIS A 231 -9.71 -36.77 10.67
CA HIS A 231 -9.33 -36.13 11.92
C HIS A 231 -8.12 -36.86 12.54
N LEU A 232 -7.03 -36.12 12.73
CA LEU A 232 -5.76 -36.68 13.19
C LEU A 232 -5.32 -35.99 14.47
N CYS A 233 -5.02 -36.78 15.51
CA CYS A 233 -4.37 -36.24 16.70
C CYS A 233 -2.93 -35.84 16.37
N HIS A 234 -2.32 -35.05 17.27
CA HIS A 234 -0.94 -34.56 17.09
C HIS A 234 0.03 -35.68 16.68
N SER A 235 0.06 -36.78 17.45
CA SER A 235 0.94 -37.92 17.17
C SER A 235 0.74 -38.53 15.77
N HIS A 236 -0.49 -38.61 15.29
CA HIS A 236 -0.76 -39.31 14.03
C HIS A 236 -0.38 -38.51 12.80
N TRP A 237 -0.71 -37.22 12.74
CA TRP A 237 -0.26 -36.42 11.59
C TRP A 237 1.25 -36.17 11.62
N THR A 238 1.90 -36.14 12.80
CA THR A 238 3.37 -35.99 12.90
C THR A 238 4.15 -37.26 12.59
N ASN A 239 3.55 -38.44 12.70
CA ASN A 239 4.24 -39.72 12.47
C ASN A 239 3.82 -40.40 11.16
N ASN A 240 2.74 -39.95 10.52
CA ASN A 240 2.21 -40.56 9.30
C ASN A 240 2.02 -39.51 8.21
N GLU A 241 2.58 -39.76 7.03
CA GLU A 241 2.33 -38.95 5.86
C GLU A 241 0.86 -38.99 5.44
N CYS A 242 0.41 -37.89 4.82
CA CYS A 242 -0.91 -37.86 4.22
C CYS A 242 -1.01 -38.90 3.09
N VAL A 243 -2.01 -39.77 3.17
CA VAL A 243 -2.29 -40.78 2.14
C VAL A 243 -2.82 -40.18 0.83
N SER A 244 -3.22 -38.90 0.85
CA SER A 244 -3.78 -38.22 -0.31
C SER A 244 -2.69 -37.50 -1.09
N ASP A 245 -2.71 -37.64 -2.41
CA ASP A 245 -1.82 -36.90 -3.32
C ASP A 245 -2.16 -35.41 -3.43
N TYR A 246 -3.23 -34.96 -2.78
CA TYR A 246 -3.69 -33.58 -2.84
C TYR A 246 -2.60 -32.57 -2.44
N ALA A 247 -1.81 -32.87 -1.40
CA ALA A 247 -0.69 -32.01 -1.02
C ALA A 247 0.48 -32.05 -2.02
N ASN A 248 0.72 -33.19 -2.69
CA ASN A 248 1.74 -33.27 -3.73
C ASN A 248 1.37 -32.40 -4.94
N GLN A 249 0.09 -32.39 -5.32
CA GLN A 249 -0.42 -31.50 -6.37
C GLN A 249 -0.16 -30.03 -6.03
N ILE A 250 -0.53 -29.61 -4.81
CA ILE A 250 -0.28 -28.24 -4.34
C ILE A 250 1.22 -27.93 -4.27
N LEU A 251 2.06 -28.86 -3.79
CA LEU A 251 3.51 -28.66 -3.73
C LEU A 251 4.12 -28.51 -5.13
N ASN A 252 3.65 -29.28 -6.11
CA ASN A 252 4.10 -29.17 -7.50
C ASN A 252 3.71 -27.82 -8.10
N ASP A 253 2.48 -27.37 -7.86
CA ASP A 253 2.02 -26.05 -8.30
C ASP A 253 2.85 -24.93 -7.66
N LEU A 254 3.08 -24.98 -6.35
CA LEU A 254 3.89 -23.98 -5.64
C LEU A 254 5.35 -23.97 -6.13
N LYS A 255 5.95 -25.15 -6.33
CA LYS A 255 7.33 -25.28 -6.85
C LYS A 255 7.46 -24.79 -8.28
N SER A 256 6.46 -25.02 -9.13
CA SER A 256 6.46 -24.51 -10.51
C SER A 256 6.46 -22.98 -10.56
N ASN A 257 6.06 -22.32 -9.47
CA ASN A 257 6.05 -20.88 -9.30
C ASN A 257 7.26 -20.35 -8.49
N LEU A 258 8.23 -21.20 -8.12
CA LEU A 258 9.48 -20.76 -7.49
C LEU A 258 10.49 -20.34 -8.56
N VAL A 259 11.00 -19.12 -8.47
CA VAL A 259 12.17 -18.66 -9.23
C VAL A 259 13.12 -17.99 -8.24
N GLU A 260 14.35 -18.47 -8.18
CA GLU A 260 15.42 -17.94 -7.32
C GLU A 260 15.97 -16.62 -7.90
N PHE A 261 16.09 -15.59 -7.06
CA PHE A 261 16.80 -14.36 -7.38
C PHE A 261 17.41 -13.74 -6.12
N GLU A 262 18.66 -13.29 -6.21
CA GLU A 262 19.40 -12.60 -5.15
C GLU A 262 19.25 -11.08 -5.28
N TRP A 263 18.89 -10.44 -4.17
CA TRP A 263 18.78 -8.99 -4.04
C TRP A 263 20.18 -8.38 -4.01
N ASN A 264 20.55 -7.60 -5.02
CA ASN A 264 21.65 -6.66 -4.88
C ASN A 264 21.06 -5.34 -4.35
N GLU A 265 21.49 -4.96 -3.15
CA GLU A 265 21.20 -3.67 -2.51
C GLU A 265 21.60 -2.48 -3.39
#